data_AF-A0A117SU15-F1
#
_entry.id   AF-A0A117SU15-F1
#
_cell.length_a   1.000
_cell.length_b   1.000
_cell.length_c   1.000
_cell.angle_alpha   90.00
_cell.angle_beta   90.00
_cell.angle_gamma   90.00
#
_symmetry.space_group_name_H-M   'P 1'
#
loop_
_entity.id
_entity.type
_entity.pdbx_description
1 polymer ?
#
loop_
_entity_poly.entity_id
_entity_poly.type
_entity_poly.pdbx_seq_one_letter_code
_entity_poly.pdbx_strand_id
1 'polypeptide(L)'
;MPDEEVATKEILRGNYDGFIVVGSTLSLQQTIYLLVQLLELGKPVILVLNMMDLARKQGININVEAMRRRLGIPIIPSVAASGVGMGELRKLITEIAQSSIAVNTKVIDYGPLEKYIDAVSARLNAPRGLAIEVLKGNDLLKEERLKAGDIVSKAIEEIGQIDVFVARKRWDFVSSITKDVVARGVQVNLSKLDYILLNPKVGILASLALLFTLAEVIFLVLNPLVNYISELLSMIPIGELMVNVGNPLIRSFIMDAVWNSTSIVLSFIPYVFGVALIIAFIEDSGLIIRLTFPLEKWLRRIGLPSRGLIYLIAGVGCNVPATSSTVAIPSSTDRLITALMIPYIPCMARLLVISLIAAAILPSQLTGVVMILPFVTSLIGVMVMSRLLLPLLTHIRVKLTARVPYAYELPQLIIPIIDFSLRRCGIIHMNS
;
A
#
# COMPACT_ATOMS: atom_id res chain seq x y z
N MET A 1 6.94 11.43 4.75
CA MET A 1 6.41 11.33 3.37
C MET A 1 5.56 12.56 3.07
N PRO A 2 5.37 12.99 1.81
CA PRO A 2 4.52 14.15 1.51
C PRO A 2 3.11 14.02 2.11
N ASP A 3 2.53 12.82 2.03
CA ASP A 3 1.19 12.54 2.56
C ASP A 3 1.13 12.66 4.10
N GLU A 4 2.15 12.15 4.80
CA GLU A 4 2.27 12.30 6.26
C GLU A 4 2.50 13.76 6.66
N GLU A 5 3.25 14.51 5.87
CA GLU A 5 3.54 15.92 6.13
C GLU A 5 2.28 16.77 5.98
N VAL A 6 1.49 16.52 4.92
CA VAL A 6 0.18 17.15 4.72
C VAL A 6 -0.77 16.81 5.86
N ALA A 7 -0.89 15.53 6.21
CA ALA A 7 -1.76 15.10 7.31
C ALA A 7 -1.32 15.72 8.65
N THR A 8 -0.02 15.71 8.95
CA THR A 8 0.52 16.30 10.19
C THR A 8 0.28 17.80 10.23
N LYS A 9 0.47 18.52 9.11
CA LYS A 9 0.21 19.95 9.03
C LYS A 9 -1.26 20.27 9.29
N GLU A 10 -2.17 19.51 8.69
CA GLU A 10 -3.62 19.69 8.90
C GLU A 10 -4.03 19.32 10.33
N ILE A 11 -3.48 18.25 10.90
CA ILE A 11 -3.70 17.88 12.30
C ILE A 11 -3.20 18.97 13.24
N LEU A 12 -2.04 19.58 13.00
CA LEU A 12 -1.46 20.56 13.93
C LEU A 12 -2.03 21.98 13.75
N ARG A 13 -2.46 22.36 12.54
CA ARG A 13 -2.83 23.73 12.19
C ARG A 13 -4.23 23.90 11.59
N GLY A 14 -4.89 22.81 11.21
CA GLY A 14 -6.21 22.82 10.62
C GLY A 14 -7.29 23.22 11.61
N ASN A 15 -8.44 23.63 11.07
CA ASN A 15 -9.63 23.94 11.86
C ASN A 15 -10.59 22.76 11.82
N TYR A 16 -10.64 21.99 12.90
CA TYR A 16 -11.50 20.82 13.01
C TYR A 16 -12.02 20.66 14.44
N ASP A 17 -13.19 20.03 14.56
CA ASP A 17 -13.90 19.85 15.82
C ASP A 17 -13.47 18.58 16.55
N GLY A 18 -12.95 17.57 15.83
CA GLY A 18 -12.52 16.30 16.40
C GLY A 18 -11.91 15.36 15.35
N PHE A 19 -11.58 14.15 15.78
CA PHE A 19 -10.94 13.13 14.96
C PHE A 19 -11.79 11.86 14.87
N ILE A 20 -11.86 11.28 13.68
CA ILE A 20 -12.31 9.90 13.47
C ILE A 20 -11.08 9.10 13.05
N VAL A 21 -10.60 8.25 13.95
CA VAL A 21 -9.45 7.39 13.69
C VAL A 21 -9.94 6.05 13.18
N VAL A 22 -9.64 5.73 11.93
CA VAL A 22 -9.95 4.42 11.36
C VAL A 22 -8.73 3.51 11.54
N GLY A 23 -8.87 2.56 12.46
CA GLY A 23 -7.83 1.60 12.82
C GLY A 23 -8.12 0.19 12.32
N SER A 24 -7.09 -0.64 12.23
CA SER A 24 -7.23 -2.07 11.96
C SER A 24 -7.05 -2.87 13.24
N THR A 25 -7.95 -3.83 13.48
CA THR A 25 -7.83 -4.85 14.54
C THR A 25 -6.53 -5.67 14.43
N LEU A 26 -6.02 -5.85 13.21
CA LEU A 26 -4.82 -6.64 12.93
C LEU A 26 -3.52 -5.91 13.27
N SER A 27 -3.58 -4.58 13.31
CA SER A 27 -2.48 -3.66 13.61
C SER A 27 -2.86 -2.72 14.75
N LEU A 28 -3.34 -3.33 15.84
CA LEU A 28 -3.93 -2.61 16.95
C LEU A 28 -2.92 -1.70 17.67
N GLN A 29 -1.66 -2.11 17.77
CA GLN A 29 -0.63 -1.32 18.46
C GLN A 29 -0.36 0.01 17.73
N GLN A 30 -0.23 -0.01 16.41
CA GLN A 30 -0.03 1.21 15.60
C GLN A 30 -1.24 2.11 15.65
N THR A 31 -2.43 1.50 15.57
CA THR A 31 -3.70 2.21 15.71
C THR A 31 -3.75 2.98 17.02
N ILE A 32 -3.43 2.32 18.15
CA ILE A 32 -3.42 2.97 19.46
C ILE A 32 -2.28 4.00 19.54
N TYR A 33 -1.11 3.73 18.94
CA TYR A 33 0.01 4.68 18.95
C TYR A 33 -0.37 6.01 18.28
N LEU A 34 -1.00 5.97 17.09
CA LEU A 34 -1.53 7.17 16.43
C LEU A 34 -2.64 7.82 17.26
N LEU A 35 -3.54 7.01 17.80
CA LEU A 35 -4.65 7.49 18.63
C LEU A 35 -4.16 8.31 19.82
N VAL A 36 -3.13 7.84 20.54
CA VAL A 36 -2.57 8.57 21.69
C VAL A 36 -2.06 9.95 21.28
N GLN A 37 -1.40 10.06 20.12
CA GLN A 37 -0.91 11.35 19.62
C GLN A 37 -2.05 12.35 19.41
N LEU A 38 -3.19 11.86 18.91
CA LEU A 38 -4.37 12.67 18.67
C LEU A 38 -5.11 13.04 19.96
N LEU A 39 -5.17 12.12 20.94
CA LEU A 39 -5.76 12.39 22.25
C LEU A 39 -5.01 13.50 23.00
N GLU A 40 -3.68 13.54 22.87
CA GLU A 40 -2.84 14.57 23.49
C GLU A 40 -3.09 15.97 22.92
N LEU A 41 -3.69 16.09 21.73
CA LEU A 41 -4.10 17.40 21.16
C LEU A 41 -5.37 17.97 21.81
N GLY A 42 -6.07 17.17 22.64
CA GLY A 42 -7.22 17.62 23.42
C GLY A 42 -8.50 17.87 22.63
N LYS A 43 -8.63 17.22 21.48
CA LYS A 43 -9.83 17.23 20.66
C LYS A 43 -10.59 15.91 20.81
N PRO A 44 -11.93 15.89 20.70
CA PRO A 44 -12.72 14.66 20.75
C PRO A 44 -12.23 13.64 19.71
N VAL A 45 -12.13 12.37 20.10
CA VAL A 45 -11.69 11.29 19.20
C VAL A 45 -12.66 10.13 19.24
N ILE A 46 -13.06 9.65 18.07
CA ILE A 46 -13.77 8.38 17.87
C ILE A 46 -12.81 7.38 17.24
N LEU A 47 -12.67 6.19 17.81
CA LEU A 47 -11.93 5.11 17.19
C LEU A 47 -12.90 4.17 16.45
N VAL A 48 -12.77 4.07 15.13
CA VAL A 48 -13.44 3.05 14.33
C VAL A 48 -12.47 1.88 14.15
N LEU A 49 -12.75 0.77 14.84
CA LEU A 49 -11.90 -0.41 14.83
C LEU A 49 -12.39 -1.41 13.78
N ASN A 50 -11.81 -1.34 12.59
CA ASN A 50 -12.20 -2.09 11.40
C ASN A 50 -11.50 -3.46 11.32
N MET A 51 -12.02 -4.36 10.48
CA MET A 51 -11.53 -5.73 10.26
C MET A 51 -11.80 -6.70 11.44
N MET A 52 -12.92 -6.51 12.15
CA MET A 52 -13.32 -7.39 13.26
C MET A 52 -13.56 -8.85 12.83
N ASP A 53 -14.01 -9.06 11.61
CA ASP A 53 -14.25 -10.38 11.01
C ASP A 53 -12.93 -11.13 10.75
N LEU A 54 -11.94 -10.46 10.18
CA LEU A 54 -10.60 -11.02 9.94
C LEU A 54 -9.89 -11.36 11.25
N ALA A 55 -9.99 -10.48 12.25
CA ALA A 55 -9.43 -10.74 13.58
C ALA A 55 -10.02 -12.02 14.21
N ARG A 56 -11.35 -12.20 14.18
CA ARG A 56 -11.99 -13.42 14.69
C ARG A 56 -11.54 -14.67 13.94
N LYS A 57 -11.43 -14.62 12.61
CA LYS A 57 -10.92 -15.74 11.79
C LYS A 57 -9.49 -16.15 12.18
N GLN A 58 -8.68 -15.21 12.65
CA GLN A 58 -7.32 -15.46 13.12
C GLN A 58 -7.24 -15.81 14.62
N GLY A 59 -8.38 -16.01 15.28
CA GLY A 59 -8.44 -16.26 16.72
C GLY A 59 -8.08 -15.06 17.58
N ILE A 60 -8.02 -13.85 17.03
CA ILE A 60 -7.75 -12.61 17.77
C ILE A 60 -9.08 -12.09 18.31
N ASN A 61 -9.28 -12.21 19.62
CA ASN A 61 -10.44 -11.67 20.32
C ASN A 61 -10.07 -10.37 21.03
N ILE A 62 -10.72 -9.28 20.64
CA ILE A 62 -10.48 -7.94 21.18
C ILE A 62 -11.62 -7.58 22.12
N ASN A 63 -11.31 -7.29 23.38
CA ASN A 63 -12.28 -6.82 24.36
C ASN A 63 -12.52 -5.31 24.20
N VAL A 64 -13.42 -4.95 23.29
CA VAL A 64 -13.76 -3.55 22.98
C VAL A 64 -14.18 -2.78 24.23
N GLU A 65 -14.90 -3.41 25.15
CA GLU A 65 -15.41 -2.74 26.35
C GLU A 65 -14.30 -2.44 27.37
N ALA A 66 -13.33 -3.34 27.53
CA ALA A 66 -12.12 -3.06 28.30
C ALA A 66 -11.31 -1.92 27.66
N MET A 67 -11.24 -1.88 26.33
CA MET A 67 -10.55 -0.83 25.60
C MET A 67 -11.21 0.54 25.78
N ARG A 68 -12.55 0.61 25.68
CA ARG A 68 -13.33 1.84 25.92
C ARG A 68 -13.05 2.39 27.31
N ARG A 69 -13.07 1.54 28.34
CA ARG A 69 -12.77 1.93 29.73
C ARG A 69 -11.34 2.43 29.93
N ARG A 70 -10.35 1.79 29.30
CA ARG A 70 -8.92 2.15 29.45
C ARG A 70 -8.56 3.44 28.70
N LEU A 71 -9.09 3.62 27.49
CA LEU A 71 -8.82 4.79 26.66
C LEU A 71 -9.75 5.98 26.96
N GLY A 72 -10.92 5.73 27.55
CA GLY A 72 -11.89 6.77 27.87
C GLY A 72 -12.53 7.41 26.64
N ILE A 73 -12.60 6.70 25.51
CA ILE A 73 -13.17 7.21 24.25
C ILE A 73 -14.21 6.27 23.64
N PRO A 74 -15.10 6.78 22.77
CA PRO A 74 -15.95 5.96 21.94
C PRO A 74 -15.12 5.09 20.98
N ILE A 75 -15.40 3.79 20.98
CA ILE A 75 -14.78 2.80 20.08
C ILE A 75 -15.88 2.04 19.37
N ILE A 76 -15.86 2.02 18.05
CA ILE A 76 -16.88 1.38 17.22
C ILE A 76 -16.24 0.19 16.48
N PRO A 77 -16.58 -1.05 16.84
CA PRO A 77 -16.16 -2.21 16.06
C PRO A 77 -16.86 -2.20 14.70
N SER A 78 -16.13 -2.34 13.60
CA SER A 78 -16.69 -2.26 12.25
C SER A 78 -16.17 -3.34 11.31
N VAL A 79 -16.97 -3.59 10.27
CA VAL A 79 -16.60 -4.38 9.08
C VAL A 79 -17.02 -3.55 7.88
N ALA A 80 -16.09 -2.74 7.36
CA ALA A 80 -16.39 -1.75 6.32
C ALA A 80 -17.02 -2.38 5.05
N ALA A 81 -16.57 -3.58 4.67
CA ALA A 81 -17.11 -4.31 3.51
C ALA A 81 -18.59 -4.70 3.65
N SER A 82 -19.08 -4.85 4.88
CA SER A 82 -20.46 -5.24 5.17
C SER A 82 -21.31 -4.07 5.70
N GLY A 83 -20.76 -2.84 5.75
CA GLY A 83 -21.43 -1.66 6.28
C GLY A 83 -21.68 -1.66 7.81
N VAL A 84 -21.20 -2.68 8.52
CA VAL A 84 -21.42 -2.84 9.96
C VAL A 84 -20.66 -1.75 10.74
N GLY A 85 -21.36 -1.08 11.66
CA GLY A 85 -20.83 0.00 12.51
C GLY A 85 -21.06 1.41 11.95
N MET A 86 -21.46 1.56 10.69
CA MET A 86 -21.67 2.88 10.07
C MET A 86 -22.86 3.65 10.65
N GLY A 87 -23.94 2.93 11.01
CA GLY A 87 -25.12 3.55 11.65
C GLY A 87 -24.81 4.10 13.05
N GLU A 88 -24.04 3.36 13.84
CA GLU A 88 -23.57 3.78 15.17
C GLU A 88 -22.61 4.98 15.05
N LEU A 89 -21.69 4.94 14.08
CA LEU A 89 -20.77 6.04 13.81
C LEU A 89 -21.51 7.35 13.49
N ARG A 90 -22.52 7.32 12.63
CA ARG A 90 -23.31 8.51 12.29
C ARG A 90 -23.97 9.13 13.52
N LYS A 91 -24.56 8.30 14.39
CA LYS A 91 -25.21 8.78 15.63
C LYS A 91 -24.20 9.44 16.57
N LEU A 92 -23.08 8.77 16.83
CA LEU A 92 -22.00 9.28 17.69
C LEU A 92 -21.43 10.61 17.19
N ILE A 93 -21.24 10.77 15.86
CA ILE A 93 -20.78 12.03 15.30
C ILE A 93 -21.77 13.17 15.63
N THR A 94 -23.08 12.92 15.48
CA THR A 94 -24.11 13.92 15.81
C THR A 94 -24.13 14.25 17.30
N GLU A 95 -24.00 13.25 18.17
CA GLU A 95 -23.98 13.45 19.63
C GLU A 95 -22.76 14.25 20.10
N ILE A 96 -21.57 13.94 19.56
CA ILE A 96 -20.32 14.64 19.88
C ILE A 96 -20.35 16.07 19.33
N ALA A 97 -20.94 16.28 18.15
CA ALA A 97 -21.09 17.63 17.60
C ALA A 97 -22.01 18.52 18.46
N GLN A 98 -22.96 17.92 19.17
CA GLN A 98 -23.92 18.63 20.03
C GLN A 98 -23.44 18.80 21.48
N SER A 99 -22.48 17.99 21.93
CA SER A 99 -22.04 17.93 23.32
C SER A 99 -20.57 18.33 23.44
N SER A 100 -20.24 19.32 24.28
CA SER A 100 -18.85 19.62 24.65
C SER A 100 -18.31 18.52 25.56
N ILE A 101 -17.80 17.43 24.98
CA ILE A 101 -17.23 16.33 25.74
C ILE A 101 -15.87 16.76 26.29
N ALA A 102 -15.71 16.67 27.61
CA ALA A 102 -14.41 16.85 28.25
C ALA A 102 -13.46 15.73 27.80
N VAL A 103 -12.38 16.09 27.11
CA VAL A 103 -11.39 15.13 26.61
C VAL A 103 -10.23 15.07 27.60
N ASN A 104 -9.92 13.86 28.08
CA ASN A 104 -8.73 13.66 28.90
C ASN A 104 -7.48 13.75 28.01
N THR A 105 -6.73 14.84 28.15
CA THR A 105 -5.49 15.08 27.39
C THR A 105 -4.26 14.45 28.03
N LYS A 106 -4.35 14.07 29.31
CA LYS A 106 -3.24 13.49 30.08
C LYS A 106 -3.32 11.96 30.07
N VAL A 107 -3.28 11.40 28.87
CA VAL A 107 -3.36 9.95 28.64
C VAL A 107 -2.08 9.24 29.09
N ILE A 108 -0.92 9.88 28.89
CA ILE A 108 0.40 9.37 29.28
C ILE A 108 1.07 10.35 30.23
N ASP A 109 1.66 9.80 31.28
CA ASP A 109 2.61 10.48 32.16
C ASP A 109 4.04 10.25 31.66
N TYR A 110 4.69 11.32 31.20
CA TYR A 110 6.06 11.33 30.72
C TYR A 110 7.09 11.57 31.84
N GLY A 111 6.66 11.67 33.11
CA GLY A 111 7.55 11.82 34.27
C GLY A 111 8.35 13.12 34.24
N PRO A 112 9.70 13.08 34.14
CA PRO A 112 10.53 14.30 34.18
C PRO A 112 10.25 15.28 33.04
N LEU A 113 9.67 14.81 31.94
CA LEU A 113 9.32 15.67 30.79
C LEU A 113 8.06 16.53 31.06
N GLU A 114 7.21 16.15 32.02
CA GLU A 114 5.93 16.84 32.30
C GLU A 114 6.10 18.34 32.54
N LYS A 115 7.07 18.70 33.39
CA LYS A 115 7.35 20.11 33.72
C LYS A 115 7.70 20.95 32.49
N TYR A 116 8.36 20.36 31.49
CA TYR A 116 8.72 21.03 30.25
C TYR A 116 7.53 21.09 29.29
N ILE A 117 6.71 20.04 29.23
CA ILE A 117 5.48 20.01 28.43
C ILE A 117 4.55 21.13 28.91
N ASP A 118 4.33 21.24 30.21
CA ASP A 118 3.46 22.26 30.80
C ASP A 118 4.01 23.67 30.57
N ALA A 119 5.32 23.86 30.71
CA ALA A 119 5.98 25.15 30.45
C ALA A 119 5.90 25.57 28.96
N VAL A 120 6.10 24.65 28.02
CA VAL A 120 5.97 24.93 26.58
C VAL A 120 4.50 25.18 26.21
N SER A 121 3.58 24.38 26.75
CA SER A 121 2.13 24.54 26.53
C SER A 121 1.65 25.92 27.00
N ALA A 122 2.04 26.36 28.21
CA ALA A 122 1.71 27.67 28.73
C ALA A 122 2.30 28.81 27.89
N ARG A 123 3.56 28.69 27.47
CA ARG A 123 4.26 29.74 26.71
C ARG A 123 3.73 29.92 25.29
N LEU A 124 3.32 28.82 24.65
CA LEU A 124 2.78 28.85 23.29
C LEU A 124 1.24 28.97 23.27
N ASN A 125 0.59 28.95 24.43
CA ASN A 125 -0.86 28.81 24.56
C ASN A 125 -1.41 27.68 23.67
N ALA A 126 -0.74 26.54 23.74
CA ALA A 126 -0.91 25.44 22.80
C ALA A 126 -1.35 24.15 23.52
N PRO A 127 -2.07 23.25 22.84
CA PRO A 127 -2.43 21.97 23.43
C PRO A 127 -1.18 21.15 23.75
N ARG A 128 -1.32 20.28 24.75
CA ARG A 128 -0.25 19.41 25.27
C ARG A 128 0.48 18.63 24.16
N GLY A 129 -0.26 18.07 23.20
CA GLY A 129 0.31 17.33 22.08
C GLY A 129 1.23 18.19 21.19
N LEU A 130 0.89 19.47 20.97
CA LEU A 130 1.76 20.38 20.20
C LEU A 130 3.06 20.65 20.97
N ALA A 131 2.97 20.87 22.29
CA ALA A 131 4.14 21.07 23.14
C ALA A 131 5.10 19.86 23.09
N ILE A 132 4.56 18.63 23.10
CA ILE A 132 5.36 17.41 22.95
C ILE A 132 6.06 17.36 21.59
N GLU A 133 5.37 17.69 20.49
CA GLU A 133 5.96 17.70 19.15
C GLU A 133 7.04 18.79 18.96
N VAL A 134 6.89 19.94 19.62
CA VAL A 134 7.95 20.97 19.69
C VAL A 134 9.18 20.45 20.42
N LEU A 135 9.01 19.78 21.56
CA LEU A 135 10.10 19.20 22.36
C LEU A 135 10.84 18.07 21.62
N LYS A 136 10.10 17.21 20.89
CA LYS A 136 10.68 16.17 20.02
C LYS A 136 11.49 16.75 18.85
N GLY A 137 11.18 17.98 18.45
CA GLY A 137 11.89 18.66 17.38
C GLY A 137 11.33 18.42 15.99
N ASN A 138 10.00 18.41 15.87
CA ASN A 138 9.32 18.30 14.58
C ASN A 138 9.73 19.45 13.63
N ASP A 139 10.17 19.10 12.40
CA ASP A 139 10.62 20.05 11.38
C ASP A 139 9.56 21.08 10.97
N LEU A 140 8.27 20.75 11.14
CA LEU A 140 7.14 21.63 10.82
C LEU A 140 6.94 22.75 11.85
N LEU A 141 7.54 22.64 13.04
CA LEU A 141 7.31 23.53 14.18
C LEU A 141 8.57 24.35 14.55
N LYS A 142 9.37 24.72 13.55
CA LYS A 142 10.64 25.44 13.76
C LYS A 142 10.46 26.80 14.45
N GLU A 143 9.41 27.54 14.10
CA GLU A 143 9.15 28.86 14.67
C GLU A 143 8.71 28.76 16.13
N GLU A 144 7.82 27.83 16.43
CA GLU A 144 7.32 27.53 17.77
C GLU A 144 8.46 27.02 18.67
N ARG A 145 9.36 26.19 18.10
CA ARG A 145 10.56 25.73 18.79
C ARG A 145 11.53 26.86 19.11
N LEU A 146 11.72 27.82 18.21
CA LEU A 146 12.56 29.00 18.48
C LEU A 146 11.99 29.84 19.62
N LYS A 147 10.66 30.02 19.67
CA LYS A 147 9.98 30.77 20.74
C LYS A 147 10.15 30.14 22.13
N ALA A 148 10.29 28.82 22.20
CA ALA A 148 10.49 28.05 23.44
C ALA A 148 11.91 27.48 23.60
N GLY A 149 12.90 28.05 22.88
CA GLY A 149 14.23 27.47 22.75
C GLY A 149 14.98 27.25 24.08
N ASP A 150 14.77 28.13 25.06
CA ASP A 150 15.34 28.06 26.41
C ASP A 150 14.78 26.90 27.24
N ILE A 151 13.52 26.55 27.03
CA ILE A 151 12.87 25.42 27.70
C ILE A 151 13.31 24.11 27.04
N VAL A 152 13.38 24.12 25.70
CA VAL A 152 13.81 22.98 24.90
C VAL A 152 15.27 22.60 25.19
N SER A 153 16.19 23.58 25.31
CA SER A 153 17.58 23.29 25.64
C SER A 153 17.73 22.65 27.02
N LYS A 154 17.05 23.18 28.04
CA LYS A 154 17.03 22.59 29.39
C LYS A 154 16.46 21.17 29.40
N ALA A 155 15.41 20.90 28.62
CA ALA A 155 14.83 19.57 28.51
C ALA A 155 15.82 18.57 27.86
N ILE A 156 16.58 19.02 26.86
CA ILE A 156 17.61 18.20 26.19
C ILE A 156 18.78 17.93 27.13
N GLU A 157 19.20 18.91 27.94
CA GLU A 157 20.26 18.72 28.93
C GLU A 157 19.90 17.68 30.01
N GLU A 158 18.66 17.70 30.51
CA GLU A 158 18.23 16.78 31.58
C GLU A 158 17.87 15.38 31.08
N ILE A 159 17.22 15.26 29.91
CA ILE A 159 16.63 14.00 29.41
C ILE A 159 17.48 13.38 28.29
N GLY A 160 18.26 14.19 27.58
CA GLY A 160 19.02 13.77 26.40
C GLY A 160 18.13 13.66 25.15
N GLN A 161 17.98 12.45 24.61
CA GLN A 161 17.21 12.18 23.39
C GLN A 161 15.71 12.12 23.67
N ILE A 162 15.06 13.30 23.66
CA ILE A 162 13.63 13.46 23.96
C ILE A 162 12.75 12.65 22.99
N ASP A 163 13.10 12.61 21.71
CA ASP A 163 12.37 11.88 20.66
C ASP A 163 12.28 10.38 20.97
N VAL A 164 13.41 9.77 21.35
CA VAL A 164 13.50 8.36 21.73
C VAL A 164 12.76 8.10 23.05
N PHE A 165 12.87 9.02 24.01
CA PHE A 165 12.20 8.91 25.30
C PHE A 165 10.67 8.93 25.16
N VAL A 166 10.12 9.89 24.42
CA VAL A 166 8.68 10.00 24.15
C VAL A 166 8.19 8.77 23.39
N ALA A 167 8.91 8.34 22.36
CA ALA A 167 8.56 7.15 21.59
C ALA A 167 8.48 5.90 22.49
N ARG A 168 9.46 5.71 23.38
CA ARG A 168 9.47 4.59 24.33
C ARG A 168 8.26 4.63 25.26
N LYS A 169 7.98 5.77 25.89
CA LYS A 169 6.83 5.93 26.81
C LYS A 169 5.49 5.66 26.13
N ARG A 170 5.30 6.16 24.90
CA ARG A 170 4.12 5.86 24.08
C ARG A 170 4.00 4.37 23.78
N TRP A 171 5.10 3.71 23.41
CA TRP A 171 5.11 2.26 23.15
C TRP A 171 4.82 1.41 24.39
N ASP A 172 5.36 1.79 25.54
CA ASP A 172 5.10 1.11 26.81
C ASP A 172 3.60 1.18 27.17
N PHE A 173 3.00 2.37 27.01
CA PHE A 173 1.57 2.57 27.20
C PHE A 173 0.72 1.73 26.23
N VAL A 174 1.02 1.79 24.93
CA VAL A 174 0.36 0.98 23.89
C VAL A 174 0.45 -0.51 24.22
N SER A 175 1.64 -0.99 24.57
CA SER A 175 1.89 -2.39 24.92
C SER A 175 1.06 -2.82 26.13
N SER A 176 0.94 -1.96 27.15
CA SER A 176 0.11 -2.23 28.32
C SER A 176 -1.38 -2.41 27.97
N ILE A 177 -1.95 -1.51 27.17
CA ILE A 177 -3.36 -1.62 26.73
C ILE A 177 -3.57 -2.88 25.89
N THR A 178 -2.66 -3.14 24.97
CA THR A 178 -2.81 -4.27 24.04
C THR A 178 -2.77 -5.61 24.77
N LYS A 179 -1.93 -5.74 25.82
CA LYS A 179 -1.86 -6.95 26.66
C LYS A 179 -3.17 -7.21 27.41
N ASP A 180 -3.81 -6.15 27.91
CA ASP A 180 -5.04 -6.28 28.70
C ASP A 180 -6.27 -6.56 27.83
N VAL A 181 -6.27 -6.06 26.60
CA VAL A 181 -7.45 -6.04 25.73
C VAL A 181 -7.48 -7.19 24.72
N VAL A 182 -6.32 -7.73 24.33
CA VAL A 182 -6.22 -8.73 23.28
C VAL A 182 -6.03 -10.13 23.88
N ALA A 183 -7.05 -10.98 23.73
CA ALA A 183 -6.90 -12.41 23.90
C ALA A 183 -6.51 -13.02 22.55
N ARG A 184 -5.26 -13.46 22.41
CA ARG A 184 -4.79 -14.17 21.21
C ARG A 184 -5.05 -15.67 21.34
N GLY A 185 -5.88 -16.22 20.46
CA GLY A 185 -5.98 -17.66 20.20
C GLY A 185 -4.75 -18.19 19.45
N VAL A 186 -4.72 -19.50 19.19
CA VAL A 186 -3.64 -20.16 18.43
C VAL A 186 -3.57 -19.57 17.02
N GLN A 187 -2.53 -18.79 16.74
CA GLN A 187 -2.28 -18.26 15.41
C GLN A 187 -1.95 -19.39 14.44
N VAL A 188 -2.53 -19.36 13.24
CA VAL A 188 -2.09 -20.22 12.12
C VAL A 188 -0.69 -19.76 11.73
N ASN A 189 0.30 -20.47 12.27
CA ASN A 189 1.68 -20.04 12.21
C ASN A 189 2.29 -20.45 10.86
N LEU A 190 2.28 -19.54 9.88
CA LEU A 190 3.04 -19.67 8.63
C LEU A 190 4.55 -19.40 8.83
N SER A 191 5.04 -19.52 10.07
CA SER A 191 6.43 -19.30 10.48
C SER A 191 7.46 -20.07 9.65
N LYS A 192 7.09 -21.20 9.05
CA LYS A 192 7.95 -21.97 8.14
C LYS A 192 8.24 -21.22 6.83
N LEU A 193 7.26 -20.53 6.27
CA LEU A 193 7.44 -19.75 5.03
C LEU A 193 8.31 -18.52 5.31
N ASP A 194 8.08 -17.86 6.43
CA ASP A 194 8.84 -16.68 6.85
C ASP A 194 10.31 -17.03 7.13
N TYR A 195 10.59 -18.21 7.70
CA TYR A 195 11.96 -18.68 7.89
C TYR A 195 12.74 -18.84 6.57
N ILE A 196 12.07 -19.33 5.52
CA ILE A 196 12.68 -19.53 4.20
C ILE A 196 12.84 -18.18 3.48
N LEU A 197 11.77 -17.38 3.43
CA LEU A 197 11.75 -16.11 2.70
C LEU A 197 12.67 -15.07 3.34
N LEU A 198 12.76 -14.99 4.66
CA LEU A 198 13.58 -13.99 5.36
C LEU A 198 15.06 -14.39 5.47
N ASN A 199 15.44 -15.59 5.03
CA ASN A 199 16.82 -16.03 5.08
C ASN A 199 17.71 -15.19 4.14
N PRO A 200 18.86 -14.68 4.57
CA PRO A 200 19.70 -13.80 3.75
C PRO A 200 20.30 -14.43 2.48
N LYS A 201 20.44 -15.76 2.42
CA LYS A 201 20.95 -16.48 1.23
C LYS A 201 19.83 -17.16 0.45
N VAL A 202 18.99 -17.93 1.15
CA VAL A 202 17.90 -18.69 0.52
C VAL A 202 16.74 -17.77 0.15
N GLY A 203 16.51 -16.70 0.90
CA GLY A 203 15.39 -15.79 0.70
C GLY A 203 15.40 -15.05 -0.64
N ILE A 204 16.58 -14.70 -1.17
CA ILE A 204 16.68 -14.08 -2.51
C ILE A 204 16.21 -15.06 -3.59
N LEU A 205 16.76 -16.28 -3.58
CA LEU A 205 16.41 -17.33 -4.55
C LEU A 205 14.94 -17.76 -4.38
N ALA A 206 14.49 -17.97 -3.15
CA ALA A 206 13.11 -18.33 -2.85
C ALA A 206 12.12 -17.23 -3.26
N SER A 207 12.48 -15.95 -3.05
CA SER A 207 11.63 -14.82 -3.47
C SER A 207 11.57 -14.72 -4.99
N LEU A 208 12.70 -14.86 -5.70
CA LEU A 208 12.71 -14.86 -7.17
C LEU A 208 11.95 -16.07 -7.75
N ALA A 209 12.13 -17.25 -7.16
CA ALA A 209 11.39 -18.45 -7.56
C ALA A 209 9.88 -18.30 -7.31
N LEU A 210 9.48 -17.72 -6.17
CA LEU A 210 8.08 -17.47 -5.88
C LEU A 210 7.49 -16.40 -6.81
N LEU A 211 8.23 -15.34 -7.12
CA LEU A 211 7.80 -14.34 -8.10
C LEU A 211 7.67 -14.92 -9.52
N PHE A 212 8.59 -15.80 -9.91
CA PHE A 212 8.54 -16.50 -11.18
C PHE A 212 7.34 -17.45 -11.26
N THR A 213 7.16 -18.29 -10.23
CA THR A 213 6.00 -19.21 -10.17
C THR A 213 4.68 -18.45 -10.13
N LEU A 214 4.62 -17.31 -9.44
CA LEU A 214 3.44 -16.44 -9.49
C LEU A 214 3.17 -15.99 -10.92
N ALA A 215 4.17 -15.47 -11.62
CA ALA A 215 4.04 -15.05 -13.02
C ALA A 215 3.57 -16.20 -13.93
N GLU A 216 4.15 -17.40 -13.77
CA GLU A 216 3.79 -18.59 -14.54
C GLU A 216 2.35 -19.05 -14.26
N VAL A 217 1.92 -19.04 -12.98
CA VAL A 217 0.55 -19.35 -12.58
C VAL A 217 -0.45 -18.39 -13.22
N ILE A 218 -0.12 -17.10 -13.35
CA ILE A 218 -0.97 -16.13 -14.06
C ILE A 218 -1.25 -16.62 -15.49
N PHE A 219 -0.21 -17.00 -16.22
CA PHE A 219 -0.37 -17.47 -17.61
C PHE A 219 -1.07 -18.82 -17.68
N LEU A 220 -0.70 -19.76 -16.80
CA LEU A 220 -1.29 -21.10 -16.78
C LEU A 220 -2.80 -21.05 -16.53
N VAL A 221 -3.26 -20.17 -15.64
CA VAL A 221 -4.68 -20.05 -15.28
C VAL A 221 -5.47 -19.27 -16.34
N LEU A 222 -4.89 -18.21 -16.92
CA LEU A 222 -5.62 -17.30 -17.81
C LEU A 222 -5.59 -17.73 -19.28
N ASN A 223 -4.55 -18.45 -19.73
CA ASN A 223 -4.43 -18.88 -21.13
C ASN A 223 -5.59 -19.78 -21.60
N PRO A 224 -6.07 -20.77 -20.84
CA PRO A 224 -7.26 -21.55 -21.23
C PRO A 224 -8.51 -20.67 -21.46
N LEU A 225 -8.70 -19.65 -20.62
CA LEU A 225 -9.83 -18.73 -20.75
C LEU A 225 -9.72 -17.85 -22.00
N VAL A 226 -8.50 -17.45 -22.34
CA VAL A 226 -8.22 -16.67 -23.56
C VAL A 226 -8.46 -17.50 -24.80
N ASN A 227 -7.99 -18.75 -24.81
CA ASN A 227 -8.20 -19.68 -25.92
C ASN A 227 -9.68 -19.95 -26.14
N TYR A 228 -10.45 -20.15 -25.06
CA TYR A 228 -11.89 -20.31 -25.13
C TYR A 228 -12.59 -19.10 -25.78
N ILE A 229 -12.22 -17.87 -25.40
CA ILE A 229 -12.78 -16.67 -26.03
C ILE A 229 -12.36 -16.56 -27.51
N SER A 230 -11.10 -16.87 -27.82
CA SER A 230 -10.59 -16.87 -29.19
C SER A 230 -11.34 -17.86 -30.09
N GLU A 231 -11.63 -19.06 -29.59
CA GLU A 231 -12.45 -20.06 -30.26
C GLU A 231 -13.89 -19.59 -30.46
N LEU A 232 -14.49 -18.96 -29.44
CA LEU A 232 -15.85 -18.44 -29.55
C LEU A 232 -15.95 -17.31 -30.58
N LEU A 233 -14.93 -16.45 -30.67
CA LEU A 233 -14.86 -15.39 -31.68
C LEU A 233 -14.62 -15.95 -33.08
N SER A 234 -13.82 -17.01 -33.21
CA SER A 234 -13.55 -17.63 -34.52
C SER A 234 -14.75 -18.41 -35.08
N MET A 235 -15.70 -18.83 -34.23
CA MET A 235 -16.98 -19.40 -34.67
C MET A 235 -17.89 -18.40 -35.38
N ILE A 236 -17.64 -17.09 -35.28
CA ILE A 236 -18.47 -16.07 -35.93
C ILE A 236 -18.08 -16.01 -37.42
N PRO A 237 -18.96 -16.41 -38.36
CA PRO A 237 -18.59 -16.63 -39.76
C PRO A 237 -18.58 -15.33 -40.56
N ILE A 238 -17.82 -14.32 -40.13
CA ILE A 238 -17.73 -13.02 -40.83
C ILE A 238 -17.07 -13.17 -42.19
N GLY A 239 -16.19 -14.16 -42.33
CA GLY A 239 -15.62 -14.54 -43.63
C GLY A 239 -16.68 -14.98 -44.65
N GLU A 240 -17.73 -15.67 -44.20
CA GLU A 240 -18.84 -16.12 -45.05
C GLU A 240 -19.81 -14.99 -45.39
N LEU A 241 -20.09 -14.10 -44.43
CA LEU A 241 -20.87 -12.87 -44.64
C LEU A 241 -20.21 -11.90 -45.64
N MET A 242 -18.88 -11.93 -45.76
CA MET A 242 -18.10 -11.06 -46.64
C MET A 242 -17.89 -11.62 -48.06
N VAL A 243 -18.42 -12.82 -48.38
CA VAL A 243 -18.25 -13.45 -49.71
C VAL A 243 -18.88 -12.60 -50.82
N ASN A 244 -19.96 -11.86 -50.52
CA ASN A 244 -20.66 -11.01 -51.48
C ASN A 244 -20.03 -9.62 -51.67
N VAL A 245 -18.95 -9.29 -50.94
CA VAL A 245 -18.23 -8.02 -51.11
C VAL A 245 -17.27 -8.16 -52.28
N GLY A 246 -17.68 -7.66 -53.45
CA GLY A 246 -16.92 -7.81 -54.70
C GLY A 246 -15.57 -7.07 -54.76
N ASN A 247 -15.30 -6.15 -53.81
CA ASN A 247 -14.02 -5.44 -53.78
C ASN A 247 -13.02 -6.13 -52.82
N PRO A 248 -11.90 -6.67 -53.34
CA PRO A 248 -10.92 -7.40 -52.54
C PRO A 248 -10.23 -6.54 -51.47
N LEU A 249 -10.07 -5.23 -51.69
CA LEU A 249 -9.48 -4.30 -50.72
C LEU A 249 -10.41 -4.04 -49.53
N ILE A 250 -11.72 -3.93 -49.78
CA ILE A 250 -12.71 -3.73 -48.72
C ILE A 250 -12.82 -4.99 -47.86
N ARG A 251 -12.78 -6.17 -48.52
CA ARG A 251 -12.79 -7.45 -47.81
C ARG A 251 -11.56 -7.62 -46.91
N SER A 252 -10.35 -7.37 -47.40
CA SER A 252 -9.12 -7.49 -46.59
C SER A 252 -9.09 -6.45 -45.47
N PHE A 253 -9.53 -5.22 -45.71
CA PHE A 253 -9.62 -4.21 -44.66
C PHE A 253 -10.56 -4.64 -43.53
N ILE A 254 -11.76 -5.14 -43.84
CA ILE A 254 -12.72 -5.50 -42.79
C ILE A 254 -12.30 -6.79 -42.08
N MET A 255 -11.80 -7.79 -42.82
CA MET A 255 -11.35 -9.05 -42.23
C MET A 255 -10.07 -8.88 -41.41
N ASP A 256 -9.02 -8.31 -42.01
CA ASP A 256 -7.69 -8.28 -41.41
C ASP A 256 -7.51 -7.07 -40.49
N ALA A 257 -8.00 -5.89 -40.88
CA ALA A 257 -7.78 -4.68 -40.08
C ALA A 257 -8.83 -4.52 -38.97
N VAL A 258 -10.11 -4.75 -39.26
CA VAL A 258 -11.18 -4.53 -38.26
C VAL A 258 -11.43 -5.78 -37.43
N TRP A 259 -11.78 -6.90 -38.07
CA TRP A 259 -12.23 -8.10 -37.36
C TRP A 259 -11.10 -8.79 -36.62
N ASN A 260 -9.99 -9.11 -37.29
CA ASN A 260 -8.86 -9.78 -36.66
C ASN A 260 -8.27 -8.92 -35.53
N SER A 261 -8.07 -7.62 -35.75
CA SER A 261 -7.57 -6.73 -34.69
C SER A 261 -8.52 -6.65 -33.49
N THR A 262 -9.83 -6.53 -33.74
CA THR A 262 -10.83 -6.43 -32.67
C THR A 262 -10.95 -7.74 -31.89
N SER A 263 -10.91 -8.89 -32.59
CA SER A 263 -10.95 -10.21 -31.98
C SER A 263 -9.74 -10.45 -31.09
N ILE A 264 -8.55 -10.04 -31.53
CA ILE A 264 -7.33 -10.08 -30.73
C ILE A 264 -7.51 -9.24 -29.46
N VAL A 265 -7.95 -7.98 -29.57
CA VAL A 265 -8.17 -7.10 -28.41
C VAL A 265 -9.18 -7.70 -27.42
N LEU A 266 -10.31 -8.23 -27.91
CA LEU A 266 -11.33 -8.87 -27.06
C LEU A 266 -10.79 -10.11 -26.34
N SER A 267 -9.99 -10.93 -27.02
CA SER A 267 -9.38 -12.12 -26.43
C SER A 267 -8.40 -11.80 -25.28
N PHE A 268 -7.87 -10.57 -25.21
CA PHE A 268 -6.97 -10.13 -24.13
C PHE A 268 -7.69 -9.64 -22.87
N ILE A 269 -9.02 -9.46 -22.88
CA ILE A 269 -9.78 -8.99 -21.72
C ILE A 269 -9.55 -9.87 -20.47
N PRO A 270 -9.55 -11.22 -20.56
CA PRO A 270 -9.24 -12.07 -19.41
C PRO A 270 -7.85 -11.85 -18.83
N TYR A 271 -6.85 -11.54 -19.65
CA TYR A 271 -5.51 -11.25 -19.16
C TYR A 271 -5.49 -9.96 -18.35
N VAL A 272 -6.11 -8.89 -18.85
CA VAL A 272 -6.20 -7.60 -18.13
C VAL A 272 -6.85 -7.81 -16.76
N PHE A 273 -7.98 -8.49 -16.76
CA PHE A 273 -8.79 -8.73 -15.58
C PHE A 273 -8.13 -9.68 -14.58
N GLY A 274 -7.62 -10.81 -15.07
CA GLY A 274 -7.01 -11.84 -14.25
C GLY A 274 -5.72 -11.36 -13.61
N VAL A 275 -4.89 -10.60 -14.34
CA VAL A 275 -3.71 -9.94 -13.76
C VAL A 275 -4.11 -8.97 -12.65
N ALA A 276 -5.15 -8.14 -12.86
CA ALA A 276 -5.63 -7.23 -11.83
C ALA A 276 -6.09 -7.97 -10.57
N LEU A 277 -6.86 -9.06 -10.72
CA LEU A 277 -7.36 -9.87 -9.62
C LEU A 277 -6.23 -10.55 -8.86
N ILE A 278 -5.23 -11.11 -9.57
CA ILE A 278 -4.08 -11.77 -8.94
C ILE A 278 -3.20 -10.77 -8.20
N ILE A 279 -2.94 -9.58 -8.76
CA ILE A 279 -2.22 -8.52 -8.04
C ILE A 279 -2.97 -8.14 -6.76
N ALA A 280 -4.29 -7.93 -6.84
CA ALA A 280 -5.10 -7.62 -5.67
C ALA A 280 -5.01 -8.73 -4.60
N PHE A 281 -5.06 -10.00 -5.00
CA PHE A 281 -4.91 -11.13 -4.10
C PHE A 281 -3.52 -11.16 -3.43
N ILE A 282 -2.45 -10.95 -4.19
CA ILE A 282 -1.07 -10.91 -3.68
C ILE A 282 -0.90 -9.76 -2.69
N GLU A 283 -1.47 -8.59 -3.00
CA GLU A 283 -1.43 -7.42 -2.14
C GLU A 283 -2.19 -7.64 -0.82
N ASP A 284 -3.45 -8.10 -0.90
CA ASP A 284 -4.31 -8.33 0.25
C ASP A 284 -3.75 -9.45 1.16
N SER A 285 -2.99 -10.39 0.60
CA SER A 285 -2.35 -11.47 1.38
C SER A 285 -1.15 -11.03 2.23
N GLY A 286 -0.62 -9.82 2.02
CA GLY A 286 0.59 -9.33 2.69
C GLY A 286 1.90 -9.97 2.20
N LEU A 287 1.84 -10.80 1.15
CA LEU A 287 2.99 -11.51 0.59
C LEU A 287 4.04 -10.57 -0.01
N ILE A 288 3.62 -9.39 -0.49
CA ILE A 288 4.48 -8.37 -1.10
C ILE A 288 5.70 -8.03 -0.23
N ILE A 289 5.47 -7.82 1.07
CA ILE A 289 6.53 -7.36 1.98
C ILE A 289 7.56 -8.47 2.23
N ARG A 290 7.11 -9.74 2.30
CA ARG A 290 7.98 -10.90 2.56
C ARG A 290 8.87 -11.22 1.36
N LEU A 291 8.30 -11.13 0.16
CA LEU A 291 9.01 -11.34 -1.11
C LEU A 291 10.06 -10.27 -1.39
N THR A 292 9.77 -9.03 -1.01
CA THR A 292 10.59 -7.88 -1.42
C THR A 292 11.67 -7.55 -0.42
N PHE A 293 11.54 -7.99 0.84
CA PHE A 293 12.50 -7.72 1.91
C PHE A 293 13.92 -8.24 1.62
N PRO A 294 14.13 -9.51 1.20
CA PRO A 294 15.49 -10.00 0.88
C PRO A 294 16.13 -9.29 -0.31
N LEU A 295 15.29 -8.81 -1.24
CA LEU A 295 15.70 -8.14 -2.47
C LEU A 295 15.97 -6.65 -2.26
N GLU A 296 15.54 -6.07 -1.15
CA GLU A 296 15.54 -4.63 -0.91
C GLU A 296 16.93 -4.00 -1.04
N LYS A 297 17.95 -4.62 -0.44
CA LYS A 297 19.33 -4.12 -0.50
C LYS A 297 19.87 -4.07 -1.93
N TRP A 298 19.51 -5.04 -2.76
CA TRP A 298 19.96 -5.13 -4.15
C TRP A 298 19.18 -4.18 -5.05
N LEU A 299 17.84 -4.17 -4.94
CA LEU A 299 16.96 -3.29 -5.72
C LEU A 299 17.27 -1.82 -5.45
N ARG A 300 17.48 -1.42 -4.19
CA ARG A 300 17.85 -0.04 -3.84
C ARG A 300 19.20 0.39 -4.44
N ARG A 301 20.15 -0.51 -4.68
CA ARG A 301 21.43 -0.18 -5.37
C ARG A 301 21.22 0.11 -6.86
N ILE A 302 20.24 -0.55 -7.47
CA ILE A 302 19.84 -0.33 -8.85
C ILE A 302 18.92 0.91 -8.94
N GLY A 303 18.35 1.35 -7.81
CA GLY A 303 17.45 2.48 -7.69
C GLY A 303 15.98 2.10 -7.94
N LEU A 304 15.66 0.82 -7.77
CA LEU A 304 14.32 0.26 -7.87
C LEU A 304 13.65 0.20 -6.50
N PRO A 305 12.40 0.68 -6.35
CA PRO A 305 11.61 0.45 -5.16
C PRO A 305 11.35 -1.04 -4.99
N SER A 306 11.63 -1.60 -3.81
CA SER A 306 11.50 -3.04 -3.57
C SER A 306 10.06 -3.52 -3.72
N ARG A 307 9.09 -2.76 -3.19
CA ARG A 307 7.65 -3.01 -3.36
C ARG A 307 7.17 -2.87 -4.81
N GLY A 308 7.89 -2.10 -5.63
CA GLY A 308 7.58 -1.91 -7.05
C GLY A 308 7.85 -3.14 -7.92
N LEU A 309 8.74 -4.03 -7.49
CA LEU A 309 9.16 -5.20 -8.26
C LEU A 309 7.99 -6.11 -8.67
N ILE A 310 7.00 -6.28 -7.80
CA ILE A 310 5.85 -7.16 -8.06
C ILE A 310 5.00 -6.60 -9.20
N TYR A 311 4.76 -5.29 -9.21
CA TYR A 311 4.02 -4.63 -10.28
C TYR A 311 4.79 -4.63 -11.60
N LEU A 312 6.13 -4.52 -11.55
CA LEU A 312 6.99 -4.67 -12.73
C LEU A 312 6.87 -6.07 -13.33
N ILE A 313 6.96 -7.12 -12.50
CA ILE A 313 6.80 -8.51 -12.96
C ILE A 313 5.40 -8.74 -13.52
N ALA A 314 4.36 -8.22 -12.86
CA ALA A 314 2.99 -8.33 -13.35
C ALA A 314 2.77 -7.57 -14.69
N GLY A 315 3.57 -6.53 -14.97
CA GLY A 315 3.57 -5.80 -16.24
C GLY A 315 3.91 -6.67 -17.46
N VAL A 316 4.67 -7.76 -17.26
CA VAL A 316 4.95 -8.75 -18.33
C VAL A 316 3.64 -9.35 -18.86
N GLY A 317 2.66 -9.58 -17.97
CA GLY A 317 1.31 -9.96 -18.37
C GLY A 317 0.60 -8.81 -19.08
N CYS A 318 0.30 -7.75 -18.33
CA CYS A 318 -0.32 -6.56 -18.89
C CYS A 318 0.08 -5.27 -18.15
N ASN A 319 0.54 -4.27 -18.92
CA ASN A 319 0.98 -2.99 -18.37
C ASN A 319 -0.16 -2.16 -17.76
N VAL A 320 -1.39 -2.28 -18.28
CA VAL A 320 -2.55 -1.48 -17.81
C VAL A 320 -2.92 -1.79 -16.35
N PRO A 321 -3.28 -3.04 -15.98
CA PRO A 321 -3.62 -3.37 -14.61
C PRO A 321 -2.40 -3.22 -13.69
N ALA A 322 -1.19 -3.54 -14.16
CA ALA A 322 0.04 -3.35 -13.40
C ALA A 322 0.26 -1.87 -13.00
N THR A 323 0.10 -0.95 -13.95
CA THR A 323 0.29 0.49 -13.70
C THR A 323 -0.81 1.02 -12.77
N SER A 324 -2.07 0.65 -13.01
CA SER A 324 -3.19 1.09 -12.17
C SER A 324 -3.08 0.58 -10.73
N SER A 325 -2.51 -0.60 -10.53
CA SER A 325 -2.34 -1.20 -9.20
C SER A 325 -1.20 -0.58 -8.39
N THR A 326 -0.32 0.23 -9.01
CA THR A 326 0.77 0.91 -8.28
C THR A 326 0.27 1.86 -7.19
N VAL A 327 -1.01 2.29 -7.25
CA VAL A 327 -1.66 3.13 -6.22
C VAL A 327 -1.57 2.50 -4.81
N ALA A 328 -1.46 1.18 -4.74
CA ALA A 328 -1.23 0.45 -3.49
C ALA A 328 0.13 0.75 -2.81
N ILE A 329 1.12 1.27 -3.54
CA ILE A 329 2.42 1.65 -2.98
C ILE A 329 2.24 2.90 -2.10
N PRO A 330 2.47 2.86 -0.78
CA PRO A 330 2.17 3.98 0.12
C PRO A 330 2.99 5.23 -0.20
N SER A 331 4.27 5.04 -0.52
CA SER A 331 5.16 6.15 -0.88
C SER A 331 4.80 6.68 -2.28
N SER A 332 4.43 7.96 -2.36
CA SER A 332 4.09 8.63 -3.62
C SER A 332 5.27 8.68 -4.60
N THR A 333 6.50 8.80 -4.09
CA THR A 333 7.71 8.73 -4.93
C THR A 333 7.86 7.34 -5.52
N ASP A 334 7.80 6.30 -4.69
CA ASP A 334 8.01 4.92 -5.14
C ASP A 334 6.90 4.48 -6.11
N ARG A 335 5.67 4.96 -5.88
CA ARG A 335 4.52 4.78 -6.76
C ARG A 335 4.77 5.37 -8.14
N LEU A 336 5.15 6.65 -8.21
CA LEU A 336 5.42 7.33 -9.47
C LEU A 336 6.56 6.65 -10.26
N ILE A 337 7.63 6.28 -9.56
CA ILE A 337 8.78 5.58 -10.15
C ILE A 337 8.33 4.26 -10.77
N THR A 338 7.61 3.45 -10.01
CA THR A 338 7.14 2.14 -10.46
C THR A 338 6.20 2.30 -11.66
N ALA A 339 5.26 3.25 -11.61
CA ALA A 339 4.33 3.53 -12.70
C ALA A 339 5.03 3.97 -14.00
N LEU A 340 6.09 4.77 -13.92
CA LEU A 340 6.88 5.20 -15.07
C LEU A 340 7.77 4.08 -15.64
N MET A 341 8.12 3.08 -14.84
CA MET A 341 8.95 1.95 -15.25
C MET A 341 8.18 0.83 -15.93
N ILE A 342 6.91 0.59 -15.55
CA ILE A 342 6.08 -0.48 -16.12
C ILE A 342 5.97 -0.40 -17.66
N PRO A 343 5.77 0.78 -18.28
CA PRO A 343 5.71 0.89 -19.74
C PRO A 343 7.00 0.48 -20.46
N TYR A 344 8.15 0.37 -19.79
CA TYR A 344 9.37 -0.16 -20.44
C TYR A 344 9.34 -1.67 -20.59
N ILE A 345 8.51 -2.37 -19.79
CA ILE A 345 8.42 -3.82 -19.83
C ILE A 345 7.58 -4.24 -21.04
N PRO A 346 8.10 -5.15 -21.89
CA PRO A 346 7.33 -5.66 -23.00
C PRO A 346 6.23 -6.59 -22.47
N CYS A 347 4.98 -6.15 -22.58
CA CYS A 347 3.81 -6.99 -22.30
C CYS A 347 3.56 -7.98 -23.45
N MET A 348 2.74 -9.00 -23.21
CA MET A 348 2.41 -10.04 -24.20
C MET A 348 2.04 -9.50 -25.58
N ALA A 349 1.19 -8.47 -25.66
CA ALA A 349 0.78 -7.88 -26.93
C ALA A 349 1.95 -7.24 -27.69
N ARG A 350 2.88 -6.58 -26.97
CA ARG A 350 4.09 -6.01 -27.58
C ARG A 350 5.06 -7.08 -28.03
N LEU A 351 5.23 -8.14 -27.22
CA LEU A 351 6.06 -9.28 -27.62
C LEU A 351 5.52 -9.94 -28.89
N LEU A 352 4.21 -10.05 -29.04
CA LEU A 352 3.58 -10.59 -30.25
C LEU A 352 3.89 -9.73 -31.47
N VAL A 353 3.70 -8.41 -31.40
CA VAL A 353 4.04 -7.48 -32.50
C VAL A 353 5.53 -7.53 -32.83
N ILE A 354 6.40 -7.49 -31.82
CA ILE A 354 7.85 -7.58 -32.00
C ILE A 354 8.24 -8.89 -32.66
N SER A 355 7.62 -10.01 -32.26
CA SER A 355 7.90 -11.33 -32.83
C SER A 355 7.47 -11.42 -34.30
N LEU A 356 6.32 -10.84 -34.67
CA LEU A 356 5.85 -10.78 -36.06
C LEU A 356 6.79 -9.98 -36.95
N ILE A 357 7.20 -8.78 -36.48
CA ILE A 357 8.15 -7.94 -37.21
C ILE A 357 9.51 -8.64 -37.34
N ALA A 358 9.98 -9.28 -36.26
CA ALA A 358 11.24 -10.03 -36.26
C ALA A 358 11.19 -11.20 -37.26
N ALA A 359 10.08 -11.95 -37.30
CA ALA A 359 9.89 -13.05 -38.24
C ALA A 359 9.80 -12.59 -39.71
N ALA A 360 9.30 -11.37 -39.96
CA ALA A 360 9.18 -10.83 -41.31
C ALA A 360 10.51 -10.29 -41.86
N ILE A 361 11.40 -9.76 -41.00
CA ILE A 361 12.62 -9.05 -41.42
C ILE A 361 13.88 -9.92 -41.27
N LEU A 362 13.97 -10.78 -40.26
CA LEU A 362 15.20 -11.49 -39.91
C LEU A 362 15.22 -12.97 -40.32
N PRO A 363 16.40 -13.53 -40.63
CA PRO A 363 16.59 -14.97 -40.77
C PRO A 363 16.15 -15.73 -39.52
N SER A 364 15.56 -16.91 -39.72
CA SER A 364 14.95 -17.74 -38.65
C SER A 364 15.90 -18.02 -37.48
N GLN A 365 17.21 -18.08 -37.71
CA GLN A 365 18.24 -18.34 -36.71
C GLN A 365 18.45 -17.19 -35.71
N LEU A 366 18.12 -15.95 -36.09
CA LEU A 366 18.34 -14.75 -35.27
C LEU A 366 17.11 -14.33 -34.47
N THR A 367 15.94 -14.90 -34.77
CA THR A 367 14.66 -14.55 -34.15
C THR A 367 14.69 -14.67 -32.62
N GLY A 368 15.33 -15.71 -32.08
CA GLY A 368 15.49 -15.89 -30.63
C GLY A 368 16.30 -14.78 -29.94
N VAL A 369 17.36 -14.27 -30.59
CA VAL A 369 18.19 -13.19 -30.05
C VAL A 369 17.44 -11.86 -30.06
N VAL A 370 16.67 -11.61 -31.12
CA VAL A 370 15.84 -10.39 -31.23
C VAL A 370 14.77 -10.33 -30.16
N MET A 371 14.24 -11.47 -29.69
CA MET A 371 13.28 -11.50 -28.59
C MET A 371 13.89 -11.14 -27.22
N ILE A 372 15.20 -11.28 -27.04
CA ILE A 372 15.91 -10.89 -25.81
C ILE A 372 16.15 -9.38 -25.77
N LEU A 373 16.34 -8.75 -26.94
CA LEU A 373 16.68 -7.33 -27.07
C LEU A 373 15.66 -6.39 -26.37
N PRO A 374 14.34 -6.56 -26.50
CA PRO A 374 13.34 -5.78 -25.75
C PRO A 374 13.50 -5.84 -24.23
N PHE A 375 13.91 -6.99 -23.68
CA PHE A 375 14.13 -7.12 -22.24
C PHE A 375 15.39 -6.38 -21.80
N VAL A 376 16.46 -6.44 -22.60
CA VAL A 376 17.69 -5.67 -22.33
C VAL A 376 17.43 -4.17 -22.42
N THR A 377 16.72 -3.71 -23.44
CA THR A 377 16.37 -2.29 -23.59
C THR A 377 15.42 -1.83 -22.48
N SER A 378 14.50 -2.69 -22.02
CA SER A 378 13.66 -2.41 -20.85
C SER A 378 14.49 -2.23 -19.59
N LEU A 379 15.48 -3.10 -19.34
CA LEU A 379 16.37 -3.02 -18.18
C LEU A 379 17.20 -1.73 -18.20
N ILE A 380 17.75 -1.37 -19.37
CA ILE A 380 18.47 -0.11 -19.56
C ILE A 380 17.53 1.07 -19.34
N GLY A 381 16.33 1.06 -19.92
CA GLY A 381 15.33 2.11 -19.76
C GLY A 381 14.94 2.34 -18.30
N VAL A 382 14.71 1.25 -17.57
CA VAL A 382 14.45 1.25 -16.12
C VAL A 382 15.64 1.84 -15.36
N MET A 383 16.87 1.43 -15.67
CA MET A 383 18.07 1.90 -14.97
C MET A 383 18.39 3.39 -15.26
N VAL A 384 18.15 3.84 -16.50
CA VAL A 384 18.28 5.25 -16.91
C VAL A 384 17.20 6.10 -16.24
N MET A 385 15.94 5.65 -16.27
CA MET A 385 14.82 6.33 -15.60
C MET A 385 15.10 6.44 -14.10
N SER A 386 15.60 5.36 -13.50
CA SER A 386 15.97 5.27 -12.09
C SER A 386 17.07 6.26 -11.67
N ARG A 387 18.14 6.37 -12.47
CA ARG A 387 19.33 7.14 -12.09
C ARG A 387 19.36 8.58 -12.60
N LEU A 388 18.73 8.86 -13.74
CA LEU A 388 18.85 10.15 -14.42
C LEU A 388 17.62 11.03 -14.24
N LEU A 389 16.43 10.49 -14.52
CA LEU A 389 15.17 11.25 -14.51
C LEU A 389 14.62 11.45 -13.10
N LEU A 390 14.84 10.49 -12.20
CA LEU A 390 14.36 10.51 -10.84
C LEU A 390 14.91 11.64 -9.95
N PRO A 391 16.23 11.91 -9.93
CA PRO A 391 16.79 13.07 -9.24
C PRO A 391 16.39 14.41 -9.91
N LEU A 392 16.09 14.37 -11.22
CA LEU A 392 15.77 15.55 -12.01
C LEU A 392 14.30 15.99 -11.84
N LEU A 393 13.37 15.03 -11.83
CA LEU A 393 11.93 15.25 -11.76
C LEU A 393 11.41 15.54 -10.36
N THR A 394 12.06 15.01 -9.32
CA THR A 394 11.46 15.06 -7.98
C THR A 394 11.85 16.28 -7.16
N HIS A 395 12.89 17.07 -7.54
CA HIS A 395 13.49 18.20 -6.77
C HIS A 395 13.84 17.91 -5.28
N ILE A 396 13.37 16.79 -4.74
CA ILE A 396 13.69 16.17 -3.48
C ILE A 396 14.95 15.36 -3.78
N ARG A 397 16.09 15.83 -3.28
CA ARG A 397 17.28 14.98 -3.24
C ARG A 397 16.88 13.71 -2.52
N VAL A 398 16.82 12.60 -3.25
CA VAL A 398 16.81 11.27 -2.64
C VAL A 398 18.15 11.14 -1.93
N LYS A 399 18.20 11.64 -0.69
CA LYS A 399 19.27 11.27 0.23
C LYS A 399 19.11 9.76 0.36
N LEU A 400 20.01 9.03 -0.27
CA LEU A 400 20.26 7.60 -0.06
C LEU A 400 20.47 7.26 1.44
N THR A 401 20.59 8.28 2.28
CA THR A 401 20.71 8.26 3.73
C THR A 401 19.46 8.76 4.48
N ALA A 402 18.26 8.53 3.97
CA ALA A 402 17.08 8.60 4.84
C ALA A 402 17.05 7.34 5.71
N ARG A 403 17.68 7.41 6.89
CA ARG A 403 17.38 6.58 8.06
C ARG A 403 15.93 6.84 8.47
N VAL A 404 14.97 6.44 7.64
CA VAL A 404 13.65 6.12 8.17
C VAL A 404 13.82 4.66 8.57
N PRO A 405 13.85 4.32 9.87
CA PRO A 405 13.63 2.95 10.24
C PRO A 405 12.21 2.66 9.72
N TYR A 406 12.12 2.09 8.52
CA TYR A 406 10.93 1.38 8.14
C TYR A 406 10.81 0.30 9.20
N ALA A 407 10.03 0.58 10.24
CA ALA A 407 9.43 -0.45 11.06
C ALA A 407 8.51 -1.21 10.10
N TYR A 408 9.10 -2.07 9.27
CA TYR A 408 8.39 -3.14 8.61
C TYR A 408 7.91 -4.04 9.74
N GLU A 409 6.78 -3.71 10.36
CA GLU A 409 5.97 -4.79 10.86
C GLU A 409 5.48 -5.55 9.63
N LEU A 410 5.95 -6.79 9.51
CA LEU A 410 5.50 -7.73 8.50
C LEU A 410 3.97 -7.79 8.61
N PRO A 411 3.20 -7.38 7.59
CA PRO A 411 1.77 -7.60 7.61
C PRO A 411 1.54 -9.09 7.83
N GLN A 412 0.54 -9.39 8.65
CA GLN A 412 0.16 -10.78 8.89
C GLN A 412 -0.23 -11.41 7.55
N LEU A 413 0.14 -12.67 7.34
CA LEU A 413 -0.27 -13.35 6.11
C LEU A 413 -1.76 -13.61 6.24
N ILE A 414 -2.53 -13.10 5.29
CA ILE A 414 -3.98 -13.27 5.27
C ILE A 414 -4.30 -14.09 4.02
N ILE A 415 -5.23 -15.04 4.14
CA ILE A 415 -5.88 -15.60 2.95
C ILE A 415 -6.97 -14.60 2.59
N PRO A 416 -6.82 -13.83 1.49
CA PRO A 416 -7.77 -12.78 1.18
C PRO A 416 -9.14 -13.39 0.85
N ILE A 417 -10.20 -12.67 1.21
CA ILE A 417 -11.58 -13.09 0.94
C ILE A 417 -11.89 -12.72 -0.51
N ILE A 418 -12.25 -13.73 -1.32
CA ILE A 418 -12.50 -13.57 -2.76
C ILE A 418 -13.48 -12.41 -3.06
N ASP A 419 -14.57 -12.29 -2.29
CA ASP A 419 -15.55 -11.21 -2.43
C ASP A 419 -14.95 -9.80 -2.29
N PHE A 420 -13.96 -9.61 -1.42
CA PHE A 420 -13.34 -8.31 -1.20
C PHE A 420 -12.46 -7.91 -2.39
N SER A 421 -11.63 -8.84 -2.87
CA SER A 421 -10.78 -8.60 -4.02
C SER A 421 -11.62 -8.38 -5.30
N LEU A 422 -12.74 -9.10 -5.44
CA LEU A 422 -13.68 -8.89 -6.56
C LEU A 422 -14.32 -7.48 -6.54
N ARG A 423 -14.68 -6.96 -5.36
CA ARG A 423 -15.22 -5.59 -5.21
C ARG A 423 -14.19 -4.52 -5.54
N ARG A 424 -12.93 -4.72 -5.14
CA ARG A 424 -11.82 -3.78 -5.42
C ARG A 424 -11.51 -3.70 -6.92
N CYS A 425 -11.69 -4.79 -7.65
CA CYS A 425 -11.61 -4.83 -9.11
C CYS A 425 -12.86 -4.29 -9.84
N GLY A 426 -13.88 -3.80 -9.12
CA GLY A 426 -15.09 -3.21 -9.72
C GLY A 426 -16.09 -4.22 -10.31
N ILE A 427 -15.99 -5.50 -9.94
CA ILE A 427 -16.78 -6.60 -10.52
C ILE A 427 -18.16 -6.71 -9.88
N ILE A 428 -18.20 -6.45 -8.57
CA ILE A 428 -19.43 -6.50 -7.78
C ILE A 428 -19.73 -5.06 -7.35
N HIS A 429 -20.82 -4.50 -7.87
CA HIS A 429 -21.31 -3.21 -7.40
C HIS A 429 -21.84 -3.32 -5.97
N MET A 430 -21.62 -2.28 -5.17
CA MET A 430 -22.28 -2.12 -3.86
C MET A 430 -23.80 -2.13 -4.08
N ASN A 431 -24.45 -3.24 -3.77
CA ASN A 431 -25.84 -3.16 -3.34
C ASN A 431 -25.82 -2.45 -1.99
N SER A 432 -26.36 -1.24 -2.01
CA SER A 432 -26.52 -0.28 -0.91
C SER A 432 -27.03 -0.87 0.39
#